data_AF-A0A4P7GTG5-F1
#
_entry.id   AF-A0A4P7GTG5-F1
#
_cell.length_a   1.000
_cell.length_b   1.000
_cell.length_c   1.000
_cell.angle_alpha   90.00
_cell.angle_beta   90.00
_cell.angle_gamma   90.00
#
_symmetry.space_group_name_H-M   'P 1'
#
loop_
_entity.id
_entity.type
_entity.pdbx_description
1 polymer ?
#
loop_
_entity_poly.entity_id
_entity_poly.type
_entity_poly.pdbx_seq_one_letter_code
_entity_poly.pdbx_strand_id
1 'polypeptide(L)'
;MRHTLTAVRFDQRGLVPVVVQDAGRGDVLMLAYADREALARTLAEGRAWFFSRSRRRLWRKGETSGHELRVQEVRIDCDGDAVLYRVDPAGPACHTGQRTCFHRGVDGAPLSGASRAGPPQPAPGPGGEAGAGADGAAAHGGGDDDGADAGDDGGTAAAAAHRGSDAADANGGDGHATTAAHRGMDAAGANGGGGDGRATAAAHRGAGAGANGVMASGSADGAPGGLAGLGALEAVVRQRQKERPPGSYTTRLFEAGLARILQKVGEEAVEAVVAGGHQSRQRLVEEVADLLYHLTVLLVARDVSWQDVGRELGRRAGAP
;
A
#
# COMPACT_ATOMS: atom_id res chain seq x y z
N MET A 1 3.53 34.14 3.93
CA MET A 1 3.37 33.28 5.14
C MET A 1 2.44 33.83 6.23
N ARG A 2 2.25 35.16 6.40
CA ARG A 2 1.35 35.71 7.46
C ARG A 2 -0.17 35.55 7.24
N HIS A 3 -0.64 35.34 6.00
CA HIS A 3 -2.08 35.27 5.70
C HIS A 3 -2.75 33.90 5.97
N THR A 4 -1.97 32.82 6.11
CA THR A 4 -2.48 31.43 6.17
C THR A 4 -3.14 31.07 7.50
N LEU A 5 -2.86 31.79 8.59
CA LEU A 5 -3.35 31.47 9.94
C LEU A 5 -4.44 32.42 10.43
N THR A 6 -5.09 33.15 9.53
CA THR A 6 -6.16 34.11 9.89
C THR A 6 -7.45 33.40 10.31
N ALA A 7 -7.73 32.24 9.72
CA ALA A 7 -8.92 31.45 10.02
C ALA A 7 -8.87 30.72 11.37
N VAL A 8 -7.67 30.55 11.95
CA VAL A 8 -7.49 29.83 13.21
C VAL A 8 -7.84 30.73 14.39
N ARG A 9 -8.81 30.27 15.19
CA ARG A 9 -9.23 30.88 16.45
C ARG A 9 -8.47 30.26 17.60
N PHE A 10 -7.55 31.04 18.17
CA PHE A 10 -6.83 30.65 19.36
C PHE A 10 -7.66 30.99 20.60
N ASP A 11 -7.56 30.14 21.62
CA ASP A 11 -8.19 30.37 22.92
C ASP A 11 -7.57 31.58 23.65
N GLN A 12 -8.09 31.88 24.83
CA GLN A 12 -7.63 33.01 25.67
C GLN A 12 -6.15 32.91 26.07
N ARG A 13 -5.55 31.72 25.95
CA ARG A 13 -4.13 31.45 26.24
C ARG A 13 -3.27 31.49 24.98
N GLY A 14 -3.86 31.81 23.83
CA GLY A 14 -3.17 31.81 22.54
C GLY A 14 -2.94 30.40 21.97
N LEU A 15 -3.75 29.40 22.38
CA LEU A 15 -3.59 28.01 21.98
C LEU A 15 -4.79 27.49 21.19
N VAL A 16 -4.55 26.53 20.30
CA VAL A 16 -5.59 25.76 19.60
C VAL A 16 -5.33 24.26 19.79
N PRO A 17 -6.37 23.44 20.05
CA PRO A 17 -6.23 21.98 20.02
C PRO A 17 -5.87 21.50 18.61
N VAL A 18 -4.95 20.55 18.56
CA VAL A 18 -4.52 19.88 17.34
C VAL A 18 -4.75 18.38 17.48
N VAL A 19 -5.64 17.85 16.66
CA VAL A 19 -5.83 16.41 16.46
C VAL A 19 -4.80 15.94 15.43
N VAL A 20 -4.09 14.87 15.75
CA VAL A 20 -3.11 14.27 14.84
C VAL A 20 -3.67 12.93 14.36
N GLN A 21 -3.80 12.78 13.05
CA GLN A 21 -4.33 11.57 12.43
C GLN A 21 -3.32 11.00 11.42
N ASP A 22 -3.17 9.68 11.39
CA ASP A 22 -2.37 9.00 10.38
C ASP A 22 -3.01 9.18 9.00
N ALA A 23 -2.23 9.68 8.03
CA ALA A 23 -2.72 9.96 6.70
C ALA A 23 -3.09 8.69 5.92
N GLY A 24 -2.41 7.57 6.13
CA GLY A 24 -2.66 6.32 5.42
C GLY A 24 -3.73 5.43 6.07
N ARG A 25 -3.73 5.34 7.41
CA ARG A 25 -4.62 4.43 8.16
C ARG A 25 -5.87 5.10 8.72
N GLY A 26 -5.85 6.41 8.90
CA GLY A 26 -6.96 7.14 9.53
C GLY A 26 -7.01 7.05 11.06
N ASP A 27 -6.05 6.35 11.70
CA ASP A 27 -5.94 6.29 13.16
C ASP A 27 -5.76 7.70 13.74
N VAL A 28 -6.52 8.06 14.77
CA VAL A 28 -6.16 9.22 15.60
C VAL A 28 -4.97 8.84 16.47
N LEU A 29 -3.85 9.52 16.29
CA LEU A 29 -2.57 9.22 16.93
C LEU A 29 -2.43 9.91 18.28
N MET A 30 -2.75 11.20 18.35
CA MET A 30 -2.64 11.99 19.58
C MET A 30 -3.43 13.30 19.48
N LEU A 31 -3.65 13.92 20.63
CA LEU A 31 -4.10 15.31 20.75
C LEU A 31 -3.02 16.14 21.46
N ALA A 32 -2.70 17.29 20.91
CA ALA A 32 -1.79 18.27 21.51
C ALA A 32 -2.34 19.69 21.30
N TYR A 33 -1.57 20.69 21.70
CA TYR A 33 -1.92 22.10 21.51
C TYR A 33 -0.82 22.78 20.71
N ALA A 34 -1.20 23.74 19.89
CA ALA A 34 -0.29 24.61 19.15
C ALA A 34 -0.63 26.07 19.45
N ASP A 35 0.39 26.91 19.56
CA ASP A 35 0.22 28.36 19.45
C ASP A 35 0.41 28.78 17.98
N ARG A 36 0.35 30.09 17.73
CA ARG A 36 0.53 30.64 16.39
C ARG A 36 1.91 30.31 15.81
N GLU A 37 2.96 30.30 16.62
CA GLU A 37 4.31 30.01 16.15
C GLU A 37 4.49 28.52 15.80
N ALA A 38 3.95 27.61 16.61
CA ALA A 38 3.95 26.18 16.33
C ALA A 38 3.25 25.85 15.00
N LEU A 39 2.10 26.47 14.72
CA LEU A 39 1.41 26.30 13.43
C LEU A 39 2.24 26.86 12.27
N ALA A 40 2.85 28.04 12.44
CA ALA A 40 3.69 28.63 11.41
C ALA A 40 4.89 27.75 11.07
N ARG A 41 5.59 27.21 12.08
CA ARG A 41 6.70 26.26 11.89
C ARG A 41 6.23 24.96 11.27
N THR A 42 5.06 24.45 11.67
CA THR A 42 4.48 23.24 11.09
C THR A 42 4.30 23.39 9.57
N LEU A 43 3.69 24.49 9.15
CA LEU A 43 3.47 24.77 7.72
C LEU A 43 4.77 25.04 6.96
N ALA A 44 5.76 25.66 7.59
CA ALA A 44 7.04 25.96 6.96
C ALA A 44 7.96 24.73 6.82
N GLU A 45 7.98 23.86 7.82
CA GLU A 45 8.95 22.75 7.91
C GLU A 45 8.36 21.39 7.49
N GLY A 46 7.04 21.28 7.35
CA GLY A 46 6.38 20.01 7.07
C GLY A 46 6.59 18.97 8.18
N ARG A 47 6.78 19.43 9.43
CA ARG A 47 6.96 18.61 10.64
C ARG A 47 5.99 19.06 11.71
N ALA A 48 5.45 18.14 12.52
CA ALA A 48 4.49 18.49 13.55
C ALA A 48 5.16 19.24 14.73
N TRP A 49 4.91 20.54 14.81
CA TRP A 49 5.28 21.39 15.94
C TRP A 49 4.09 21.62 16.86
N PHE A 50 4.38 21.69 18.16
CA PHE A 50 3.39 21.89 19.21
C PHE A 50 3.91 22.86 20.27
N PHE A 51 3.00 23.39 21.07
CA PHE A 51 3.30 24.17 22.26
C PHE A 51 3.04 23.34 23.52
N SER A 52 4.07 23.15 24.34
CA SER A 52 3.95 22.43 25.61
C SER A 52 3.37 23.34 26.68
N ARG A 53 2.11 23.11 27.08
CA ARG A 53 1.43 23.91 28.11
C ARG A 53 2.18 23.93 29.45
N SER A 54 2.73 22.79 29.86
CA SER A 54 3.48 22.66 31.11
C SER A 54 4.88 23.28 31.05
N ARG A 55 5.62 23.04 29.96
CA ARG A 55 6.99 23.58 29.80
C ARG A 55 7.03 24.99 29.23
N ARG A 56 5.88 25.54 28.82
CA ARG A 56 5.70 26.87 28.21
C ARG A 56 6.69 27.16 27.09
N ARG A 57 6.90 26.16 26.22
CA ARG A 57 7.84 26.25 25.09
C ARG A 57 7.35 25.43 23.91
N LEU A 58 7.83 25.80 22.73
CA LEU A 58 7.69 25.01 21.51
C LEU A 58 8.45 23.69 21.63
N TRP A 59 7.95 22.67 20.96
CA TRP A 59 8.67 21.41 20.78
C TRP A 59 8.22 20.74 19.48
N ARG A 60 9.17 20.07 18.82
CA ARG A 60 8.90 19.26 17.63
C ARG A 60 8.71 17.80 18.04
N LYS A 61 7.64 17.16 17.58
CA LYS A 61 7.40 15.76 17.91
C LYS A 61 8.50 14.89 17.30
N GLY A 62 9.13 14.06 18.13
CA GLY A 62 10.17 13.14 17.71
C GLY A 62 11.58 13.73 17.70
N GLU A 63 11.78 15.00 18.05
CA GLU A 63 13.11 15.64 18.05
C GLU A 63 14.15 14.87 18.87
N THR A 64 13.75 14.33 20.03
CA THR A 64 14.64 13.52 20.88
C THR A 64 14.60 12.03 20.55
N SER A 65 13.45 11.51 20.10
CA SER A 65 13.23 10.06 19.97
C SER A 65 13.35 9.53 18.54
N GLY A 66 13.49 10.38 17.53
CA GLY A 66 13.42 10.03 16.11
C GLY A 66 12.01 9.70 15.60
N HIS A 67 11.01 9.57 16.47
CA HIS A 67 9.62 9.26 16.09
C HIS A 67 8.89 10.53 15.64
N GLU A 68 9.38 11.10 14.54
CA GLU A 68 8.85 12.30 13.90
C GLU A 68 7.49 12.06 13.24
N LEU A 69 6.75 13.15 13.04
CA LEU A 69 5.49 13.16 12.31
C LEU A 69 5.65 14.13 11.13
N ARG A 70 5.75 13.58 9.90
CA ARG A 70 5.80 14.37 8.67
C ARG A 70 4.39 14.81 8.31
N VAL A 71 4.15 16.10 8.18
CA VAL A 71 2.82 16.65 7.94
C VAL A 71 2.54 16.64 6.45
N GLN A 72 1.45 15.97 6.07
CA GLN A 72 0.95 15.92 4.70
C GLN A 72 -0.10 16.99 4.44
N GLU A 73 -0.93 17.26 5.44
CA GLU A 73 -2.06 18.16 5.32
C GLU A 73 -2.39 18.79 6.68
N VAL A 74 -2.77 20.06 6.65
CA VAL A 74 -3.31 20.78 7.81
C VAL A 74 -4.72 21.23 7.43
N ARG A 75 -5.72 20.76 8.18
CA ARG A 75 -7.12 21.16 8.04
C ARG A 75 -7.56 21.93 9.27
N ILE A 76 -8.59 22.72 9.09
CA ILE A 76 -9.29 23.45 10.15
C ILE A 76 -10.74 22.98 10.18
N ASP A 77 -11.36 22.98 11.36
CA ASP A 77 -12.80 22.74 11.47
C ASP A 77 -13.65 23.96 11.04
N CYS A 78 -14.97 23.85 11.18
CA CYS A 78 -15.91 24.80 10.58
C CYS A 78 -15.96 26.17 11.26
N ASP A 79 -15.67 26.24 12.55
CA ASP A 79 -15.64 27.48 13.35
C ASP A 79 -14.23 27.93 13.69
N GLY A 80 -13.21 27.14 13.36
CA GLY A 80 -11.82 27.54 13.33
C GLY A 80 -11.06 27.31 14.63
N ASP A 81 -11.68 26.65 15.61
CA ASP A 81 -11.10 26.47 16.95
C ASP A 81 -10.46 25.09 17.18
N ALA A 82 -10.45 24.23 16.15
CA ALA A 82 -9.63 23.03 16.13
C ALA A 82 -8.90 22.82 14.79
N VAL A 83 -7.73 22.20 14.88
CA VAL A 83 -6.87 21.90 13.74
C VAL A 83 -6.64 20.39 13.65
N LEU A 84 -6.65 19.85 12.43
CA LEU A 84 -6.31 18.46 12.13
C LEU A 84 -5.01 18.42 11.33
N TYR A 85 -4.00 17.73 11.88
CA TYR A 85 -2.80 17.35 11.14
C TYR A 85 -2.97 15.93 10.60
N ARG A 86 -2.93 15.76 9.28
CA ARG A 86 -2.73 14.45 8.66
C ARG A 86 -1.25 14.22 8.45
N VAL A 87 -0.72 13.13 9.02
CA VAL A 87 0.72 12.90 9.11
C VAL A 87 1.12 11.50 8.68
N ASP A 88 2.36 11.37 8.22
CA ASP A 88 3.07 10.08 8.13
C ASP A 88 3.97 9.94 9.38
N PRO A 89 3.67 8.99 10.28
CA PRO A 89 4.49 8.77 11.47
C PRO A 89 5.72 7.93 11.14
N ALA A 90 6.90 8.39 11.57
CA ALA A 90 8.16 7.62 11.48
C ALA A 90 8.31 6.55 12.58
N GLY A 91 7.34 6.42 13.48
CA GLY A 91 7.40 5.51 14.62
C GLY A 91 6.18 5.68 15.54
N PRO A 92 6.21 5.12 16.76
CA PRO A 92 5.11 5.29 17.70
C PRO A 92 4.90 6.77 18.07
N ALA A 93 3.65 7.22 18.05
CA ALA A 93 3.31 8.57 18.51
C ALA A 93 3.40 8.65 20.04
N CYS A 94 3.09 7.56 20.74
CA CYS A 94 3.12 7.53 22.20
C CYS A 94 4.51 7.22 22.75
N HIS A 95 4.87 7.86 23.87
CA HIS A 95 6.12 7.62 24.57
C HIS A 95 6.20 6.23 25.22
N THR A 96 5.06 5.53 25.36
CA THR A 96 5.00 4.14 25.86
C THR A 96 5.37 3.09 24.80
N GLY A 97 5.72 3.53 23.58
CA GLY A 97 5.96 2.65 22.44
C GLY A 97 4.68 2.23 21.69
N GLN A 98 3.52 2.65 22.17
CA GLN A 98 2.25 2.44 21.46
C GLN A 98 2.12 3.38 20.27
N ARG A 99 1.48 2.90 19.21
CA ARG A 99 1.29 3.68 17.98
C ARG A 99 0.47 4.95 18.21
N THR A 100 -0.62 4.82 18.95
CA THR A 100 -1.52 5.92 19.35
C THR A 100 -1.49 6.13 20.86
N CYS A 101 -1.74 7.35 21.30
CA CYS A 101 -2.02 7.67 22.70
C CYS A 101 -3.37 7.08 23.17
N PHE A 102 -4.30 6.83 22.24
CA PHE A 102 -5.65 6.32 22.50
C PHE A 102 -5.69 4.78 22.50
N HIS A 103 -4.74 4.14 23.18
CA HIS A 103 -4.58 2.68 23.20
C HIS A 103 -5.32 2.00 24.38
N ARG A 104 -6.16 2.74 25.11
CA ARG A 104 -6.96 2.26 26.25
C ARG A 104 -8.39 2.77 26.14
N GLY A 105 -9.34 1.95 26.59
CA GLY A 105 -10.73 2.34 26.82
C GLY A 105 -10.86 3.29 28.01
N VAL A 106 -12.06 3.82 28.21
CA VAL A 106 -12.38 4.73 29.33
C VAL A 106 -12.26 4.01 30.68
N ASP A 107 -12.51 2.71 30.69
CA ASP A 107 -12.27 1.79 31.81
C ASP A 107 -10.78 1.48 32.06
N GLY A 108 -9.89 2.01 31.21
CA GLY A 108 -8.45 1.79 31.27
C GLY A 108 -8.00 0.48 30.62
N ALA A 109 -8.91 -0.37 30.15
CA ALA A 109 -8.58 -1.63 29.51
C ALA A 109 -7.88 -1.39 28.15
N PRO A 110 -6.90 -2.21 27.76
CA PRO A 110 -6.29 -2.11 26.43
C PRO A 110 -7.32 -2.42 25.33
N LEU A 111 -7.34 -1.59 24.27
CA LEU A 111 -8.25 -1.80 23.14
C LEU A 111 -7.66 -2.82 22.15
N SER A 112 -8.47 -3.80 21.74
CA SER A 112 -8.09 -4.73 20.66
C SER A 112 -7.98 -3.95 19.35
N GLY A 113 -6.81 -3.98 18.71
CA GLY A 113 -6.56 -3.25 17.45
C GLY A 113 -5.71 -1.97 17.59
N ALA A 114 -5.45 -1.50 18.81
CA ALA A 114 -4.40 -0.50 19.05
C ALA A 114 -3.02 -1.16 18.83
N SER A 115 -2.62 -1.25 17.56
CA SER A 115 -1.39 -1.94 17.15
C SER A 115 -0.17 -1.32 17.81
N ARG A 116 0.75 -2.15 18.33
CA ARG A 116 2.12 -1.70 18.63
C ARG A 116 2.72 -1.15 17.35
N ALA A 117 3.45 -0.05 17.43
CA ALA A 117 4.10 0.48 16.23
C ALA A 117 5.05 -0.59 15.67
N GLY A 118 4.81 -1.01 14.42
CA GLY A 118 5.78 -1.81 13.66
C GLY A 118 7.06 -1.00 13.40
N PRO A 119 8.13 -1.64 12.92
CA PRO A 119 9.37 -0.93 12.61
C PRO A 119 9.12 0.24 11.64
N PRO A 120 9.90 1.33 11.74
CA PRO A 120 9.78 2.49 10.86
C PRO A 120 9.79 2.03 9.40
N GLN A 121 8.75 2.41 8.65
CA GLN A 121 8.75 2.23 7.20
C GLN A 121 9.78 3.19 6.60
N PRO A 122 10.64 2.75 5.66
CA PRO A 122 11.56 3.65 4.99
C PRO A 122 10.77 4.77 4.30
N ALA A 123 11.29 5.99 4.36
CA ALA A 123 10.68 7.11 3.65
C ALA A 123 10.57 6.77 2.16
N PRO A 124 9.47 7.17 1.48
CA PRO A 124 9.41 7.05 0.03
C PRO A 124 10.60 7.83 -0.55
N GLY A 125 11.45 7.13 -1.31
CA GLY A 125 12.57 7.75 -2.02
C GLY A 125 12.06 8.86 -2.95
N PRO A 126 12.91 9.83 -3.32
CA PRO A 126 12.53 10.83 -4.30
C PRO A 126 12.06 10.11 -5.56
N GLY A 127 10.84 10.40 -5.99
CA GLY A 127 10.25 9.81 -7.19
C GLY A 127 11.18 10.03 -8.37
N GLY A 128 11.47 8.95 -9.10
CA GLY A 128 12.32 8.99 -10.28
C GLY A 128 11.82 10.02 -11.27
N GLU A 129 12.69 10.97 -11.58
CA GLU A 129 12.47 11.93 -12.65
C GLU A 129 12.32 11.19 -13.98
N ALA A 130 11.37 11.69 -14.77
CA ALA A 130 11.07 11.24 -16.10
C ALA A 130 12.33 11.29 -17.00
N GLY A 131 12.50 10.24 -17.80
CA GLY A 131 13.52 10.23 -18.84
C GLY A 131 13.29 11.34 -19.87
N ALA A 132 14.29 12.19 -20.03
CA ALA A 132 14.63 12.86 -21.28
C ALA A 132 16.03 12.32 -21.63
N GLY A 133 16.21 11.56 -22.70
CA GLY A 133 16.20 12.12 -24.05
C GLY A 133 17.62 12.61 -24.35
N ALA A 134 18.50 11.66 -24.68
CA ALA A 134 19.86 11.97 -25.12
C ALA A 134 19.83 12.37 -26.60
N ASP A 135 20.35 13.55 -26.92
CA ASP A 135 20.89 13.91 -28.22
C ASP A 135 22.05 14.88 -28.01
N GLY A 136 23.19 14.57 -28.63
CA GLY A 136 24.46 15.25 -28.41
C GLY A 136 24.74 16.42 -29.36
N ALA A 137 25.76 17.20 -29.01
CA ALA A 137 26.64 17.92 -29.93
C ALA A 137 27.85 18.49 -29.17
N ALA A 138 28.94 18.64 -29.91
CA ALA A 138 30.32 18.70 -29.45
C ALA A 138 30.91 20.10 -29.18
N ALA A 139 32.09 20.06 -28.56
CA ALA A 139 33.34 20.77 -28.94
C ALA A 139 33.84 21.98 -28.13
N HIS A 140 35.15 21.89 -27.83
CA HIS A 140 36.18 22.90 -27.52
C HIS A 140 36.13 23.62 -26.15
N GLY A 141 37.21 23.81 -25.39
CA GLY A 141 38.65 23.56 -25.56
C GLY A 141 39.46 24.30 -24.47
N GLY A 142 40.75 23.93 -24.30
CA GLY A 142 41.78 24.60 -23.47
C GLY A 142 41.81 24.12 -22.01
N GLY A 143 42.85 23.43 -21.53
CA GLY A 143 44.22 23.94 -21.30
C GLY A 143 44.27 24.44 -19.85
N ASP A 144 45.20 24.14 -18.94
CA ASP A 144 46.60 23.69 -18.96
C ASP A 144 46.85 23.21 -17.50
N ASP A 145 47.52 22.07 -17.24
CA ASP A 145 48.95 21.93 -16.92
C ASP A 145 49.20 21.59 -15.43
N ASP A 146 50.33 20.91 -15.23
CA ASP A 146 50.99 20.49 -14.00
C ASP A 146 50.41 19.24 -13.29
N GLY A 147 51.08 18.08 -13.23
CA GLY A 147 52.48 17.77 -13.49
C GLY A 147 52.97 16.72 -12.47
N ALA A 148 53.83 15.82 -12.97
CA ALA A 148 54.68 14.84 -12.28
C ALA A 148 54.03 13.53 -11.75
N ASP A 149 54.27 12.35 -12.37
CA ASP A 149 55.54 11.57 -12.49
C ASP A 149 55.84 10.82 -11.16
N ALA A 150 56.14 9.52 -11.05
CA ALA A 150 56.60 8.41 -11.91
C ALA A 150 56.03 7.09 -11.28
N GLY A 151 56.07 5.87 -11.80
CA GLY A 151 56.73 5.15 -12.90
C GLY A 151 56.32 3.66 -12.72
N ASP A 152 55.94 2.96 -13.78
CA ASP A 152 56.73 1.90 -14.46
C ASP A 152 56.94 0.63 -13.56
N ASP A 153 56.68 -0.61 -13.96
CA ASP A 153 57.12 -1.28 -15.17
C ASP A 153 56.25 -2.49 -15.58
N GLY A 154 56.15 -2.68 -16.90
CA GLY A 154 56.26 -3.99 -17.59
C GLY A 154 54.99 -4.84 -17.73
N GLY A 155 54.54 -5.27 -18.91
CA GLY A 155 55.15 -5.32 -20.24
C GLY A 155 54.75 -6.64 -20.94
N THR A 156 54.68 -6.58 -22.28
CA THR A 156 54.56 -7.68 -23.29
C THR A 156 53.13 -8.15 -23.64
N ALA A 157 52.61 -7.79 -24.83
CA ALA A 157 52.80 -8.37 -26.18
C ALA A 157 52.00 -9.68 -26.35
N ALA A 158 51.34 -10.06 -27.46
CA ALA A 158 51.31 -9.63 -28.86
C ALA A 158 49.99 -10.15 -29.48
N ALA A 159 49.41 -9.45 -30.46
CA ALA A 159 49.33 -9.86 -31.88
C ALA A 159 48.11 -10.70 -32.33
N ALA A 160 47.55 -10.22 -33.47
CA ALA A 160 46.94 -10.97 -34.57
C ALA A 160 45.59 -11.68 -34.32
N ALA A 161 44.61 -11.72 -35.24
CA ALA A 161 44.43 -11.12 -36.55
C ALA A 161 42.99 -11.42 -37.07
N HIS A 162 42.61 -10.66 -38.11
CA HIS A 162 41.90 -11.09 -39.32
C HIS A 162 40.36 -11.31 -39.40
N ARG A 163 39.83 -10.60 -40.42
CA ARG A 163 38.74 -10.90 -41.38
C ARG A 163 37.31 -10.70 -40.84
N GLY A 164 36.50 -9.78 -41.40
CA GLY A 164 36.03 -9.69 -42.80
C GLY A 164 34.79 -10.59 -42.93
N SER A 165 33.62 -10.22 -43.46
CA SER A 165 33.23 -9.21 -44.44
C SER A 165 31.69 -9.16 -44.55
N ASP A 166 31.15 -7.96 -44.71
CA ASP A 166 30.03 -7.46 -45.54
C ASP A 166 28.88 -8.37 -46.06
N ALA A 167 27.69 -7.72 -46.03
CA ALA A 167 26.56 -7.75 -46.98
C ALA A 167 25.70 -9.04 -47.04
N ALA A 168 24.39 -9.04 -47.35
CA ALA A 168 23.54 -8.09 -48.07
C ALA A 168 22.03 -8.33 -47.77
N ASP A 169 21.22 -7.34 -48.17
CA ASP A 169 19.75 -7.29 -48.26
C ASP A 169 19.05 -8.45 -48.97
N ALA A 170 17.77 -8.69 -48.64
CA ALA A 170 16.63 -8.53 -49.55
C ALA A 170 15.31 -9.15 -49.02
N ASN A 171 14.32 -8.26 -48.82
CA ASN A 171 12.98 -8.23 -49.43
C ASN A 171 12.06 -9.48 -49.53
N GLY A 172 10.79 -9.27 -49.19
CA GLY A 172 9.65 -9.83 -49.95
C GLY A 172 8.51 -10.47 -49.14
N GLY A 173 7.29 -9.97 -49.33
CA GLY A 173 6.08 -10.81 -49.21
C GLY A 173 4.81 -10.15 -48.68
N ASP A 174 4.09 -9.46 -49.56
CA ASP A 174 2.69 -9.04 -49.41
C ASP A 174 1.72 -10.22 -49.24
N GLY A 175 0.56 -9.99 -48.60
CA GLY A 175 -0.56 -10.96 -48.58
C GLY A 175 -1.82 -10.45 -47.89
N HIS A 176 -2.77 -9.97 -48.71
CA HIS A 176 -4.06 -9.37 -48.35
C HIS A 176 -5.09 -10.29 -47.65
N ALA A 177 -6.01 -9.61 -46.96
CA ALA A 177 -7.23 -10.09 -46.32
C ALA A 177 -8.27 -10.68 -47.29
N THR A 178 -9.16 -11.54 -46.78
CA THR A 178 -10.58 -11.59 -47.21
C THR A 178 -11.51 -11.99 -46.06
N THR A 179 -12.66 -11.31 -46.05
CA THR A 179 -13.86 -11.42 -45.22
C THR A 179 -14.77 -12.56 -45.68
N ALA A 180 -15.56 -13.16 -44.78
CA ALA A 180 -16.94 -13.58 -45.05
C ALA A 180 -17.71 -13.90 -43.76
N ALA A 181 -18.77 -13.15 -43.53
CA ALA A 181 -19.85 -13.45 -42.59
C ALA A 181 -20.95 -14.25 -43.31
N HIS A 182 -21.61 -15.17 -42.62
CA HIS A 182 -22.97 -15.61 -42.98
C HIS A 182 -23.81 -15.95 -41.74
N ARG A 183 -25.02 -15.40 -41.75
CA ARG A 183 -26.14 -15.60 -40.81
C ARG A 183 -26.94 -16.87 -41.14
N GLY A 184 -27.70 -17.35 -40.16
CA GLY A 184 -28.95 -18.14 -40.30
C GLY A 184 -29.29 -18.78 -38.95
N MET A 185 -30.15 -18.18 -38.09
CA MET A 185 -31.63 -18.22 -38.05
C MET A 185 -32.24 -19.61 -37.79
N ASP A 186 -32.85 -19.68 -36.59
CA ASP A 186 -34.12 -20.31 -36.21
C ASP A 186 -34.32 -21.83 -36.32
N ALA A 187 -34.63 -22.48 -35.19
CA ALA A 187 -36.01 -22.81 -34.78
C ALA A 187 -36.06 -23.93 -33.73
N ALA A 188 -37.10 -23.85 -32.90
CA ALA A 188 -37.40 -24.68 -31.74
C ALA A 188 -37.83 -26.13 -32.04
N GLY A 189 -37.71 -27.00 -31.03
CA GLY A 189 -38.35 -28.32 -31.01
C GLY A 189 -38.27 -28.96 -29.61
N ALA A 190 -39.40 -29.05 -28.93
CA ALA A 190 -39.56 -29.71 -27.64
C ALA A 190 -39.91 -31.21 -27.82
N ASN A 191 -39.31 -32.07 -26.98
CA ASN A 191 -39.82 -33.37 -26.50
C ASN A 191 -38.78 -33.86 -25.46
N GLY A 192 -39.08 -34.30 -24.23
CA GLY A 192 -40.15 -35.21 -23.81
C GLY A 192 -39.56 -36.63 -23.71
N GLY A 193 -39.17 -37.09 -22.51
CA GLY A 193 -38.75 -38.48 -22.30
C GLY A 193 -37.95 -38.74 -21.02
N GLY A 194 -38.63 -39.26 -19.99
CA GLY A 194 -37.99 -39.82 -18.81
C GLY A 194 -37.32 -41.17 -19.08
N GLY A 195 -36.34 -41.51 -18.25
CA GLY A 195 -35.67 -42.81 -18.26
C GLY A 195 -34.86 -43.00 -16.99
N ASP A 196 -35.37 -43.86 -16.11
CA ASP A 196 -34.65 -44.37 -14.94
C ASP A 196 -33.47 -45.24 -15.37
N GLY A 197 -32.29 -44.99 -14.81
CA GLY A 197 -31.08 -45.79 -15.01
C GLY A 197 -30.22 -45.78 -13.74
N ARG A 198 -30.13 -46.94 -13.08
CA ARG A 198 -29.46 -47.17 -11.80
C ARG A 198 -28.01 -47.66 -12.03
N ALA A 199 -27.12 -47.24 -11.13
CA ALA A 199 -25.74 -47.70 -10.86
C ALA A 199 -24.66 -47.22 -11.85
N THR A 200 -23.49 -46.71 -11.44
CA THR A 200 -22.53 -47.26 -10.47
C THR A 200 -21.69 -46.19 -9.75
N ALA A 201 -21.22 -46.54 -8.56
CA ALA A 201 -20.37 -45.74 -7.69
C ALA A 201 -18.99 -45.38 -8.28
N ALA A 202 -18.53 -44.16 -8.03
CA ALA A 202 -17.12 -43.84 -7.82
C ALA A 202 -17.02 -42.69 -6.82
N ALA A 203 -16.52 -43.01 -5.64
CA ALA A 203 -16.24 -42.08 -4.57
C ALA A 203 -15.02 -41.22 -4.92
N HIS A 204 -15.19 -39.90 -4.93
CA HIS A 204 -14.11 -38.97 -4.61
C HIS A 204 -14.55 -38.08 -3.46
N ARG A 205 -14.06 -38.45 -2.27
CA ARG A 205 -14.03 -37.60 -1.09
C ARG A 205 -13.04 -36.47 -1.37
N GLY A 206 -13.51 -35.24 -1.43
CA GLY A 206 -12.72 -34.02 -1.31
C GLY A 206 -13.14 -33.32 -0.03
N ALA A 207 -12.23 -33.20 0.92
CA ALA A 207 -12.46 -32.79 2.28
C ALA A 207 -13.03 -31.35 2.37
N GLY A 208 -14.25 -31.24 2.88
CA GLY A 208 -14.70 -30.04 3.58
C GLY A 208 -13.91 -29.92 4.88
N ALA A 209 -13.09 -28.87 4.99
CA ALA A 209 -12.46 -28.53 6.26
C ALA A 209 -13.51 -27.81 7.12
N GLY A 210 -14.12 -28.59 8.01
CA GLY A 210 -15.04 -28.10 9.02
C GLY A 210 -14.39 -27.06 9.91
N ALA A 211 -15.00 -25.87 9.95
CA ALA A 211 -14.87 -24.95 11.06
C ALA A 211 -15.71 -25.50 12.23
N ASN A 212 -15.03 -25.93 13.29
CA ASN A 212 -15.54 -26.08 14.66
C ASN A 212 -14.29 -25.97 15.53
N GLY A 213 -14.13 -25.09 16.52
CA GLY A 213 -15.08 -24.28 17.24
C GLY A 213 -14.50 -24.15 18.64
N VAL A 214 -13.87 -23.02 18.95
CA VAL A 214 -13.74 -22.58 20.35
C VAL A 214 -14.64 -21.36 20.45
N MET A 215 -15.82 -21.60 21.02
CA MET A 215 -16.79 -20.58 21.38
C MET A 215 -16.15 -19.63 22.40
N ALA A 216 -15.85 -18.41 21.97
CA ALA A 216 -15.76 -17.26 22.85
C ALA A 216 -16.89 -16.31 22.43
N SER A 217 -17.97 -16.32 23.21
CA SER A 217 -19.03 -15.33 23.14
C SER A 217 -18.45 -13.97 23.51
N GLY A 218 -18.03 -13.20 22.52
CA GLY A 218 -17.66 -11.80 22.62
C GLY A 218 -18.44 -11.02 21.57
N SER A 219 -19.25 -10.07 22.03
CA SER A 219 -20.10 -9.22 21.21
C SER A 219 -19.34 -8.59 20.04
N ALA A 220 -19.99 -8.54 18.88
CA ALA A 220 -19.50 -7.93 17.67
C ALA A 220 -19.40 -6.40 17.83
N ASP A 221 -18.32 -5.90 18.43
CA ASP A 221 -17.98 -4.48 18.43
C ASP A 221 -16.46 -4.31 18.29
N GLY A 222 -16.02 -3.66 17.20
CA GLY A 222 -14.72 -3.00 17.16
C GLY A 222 -13.66 -3.47 16.15
N ALA A 223 -14.00 -4.13 15.05
CA ALA A 223 -13.06 -4.23 13.92
C ALA A 223 -13.08 -2.91 13.11
N PRO A 224 -11.93 -2.29 12.79
CA PRO A 224 -11.92 -1.04 12.03
C PRO A 224 -12.49 -1.29 10.63
N GLY A 225 -13.71 -0.80 10.38
CA GLY A 225 -14.36 -0.87 9.07
C GLY A 225 -13.65 0.01 8.03
N GLY A 226 -13.63 -0.43 6.77
CA GLY A 226 -13.03 0.30 5.64
C GLY A 226 -11.58 -0.08 5.33
N LEU A 227 -10.88 0.76 4.55
CA LEU A 227 -9.46 0.56 4.17
C LEU A 227 -8.54 0.40 5.39
N ALA A 228 -8.91 0.94 6.55
CA ALA A 228 -8.19 0.76 7.81
C ALA A 228 -8.10 -0.73 8.22
N GLY A 229 -9.18 -1.50 8.00
CA GLY A 229 -9.19 -2.95 8.21
C GLY A 229 -8.24 -3.69 7.28
N LEU A 230 -8.14 -3.25 6.02
CA LEU A 230 -7.18 -3.80 5.06
C LEU A 230 -5.73 -3.45 5.40
N GLY A 231 -5.48 -2.25 5.93
CA GLY A 231 -4.15 -1.88 6.44
C GLY A 231 -3.71 -2.70 7.66
N ALA A 232 -4.64 -3.07 8.54
CA ALA A 232 -4.36 -4.00 9.64
C ALA A 232 -4.05 -5.41 9.13
N LEU A 233 -4.83 -5.91 8.16
CA LEU A 233 -4.59 -7.20 7.50
C LEU A 233 -3.22 -7.23 6.80
N GLU A 234 -2.87 -6.18 6.06
CA GLU A 234 -1.56 -6.03 5.42
C GLU A 234 -0.42 -6.18 6.42
N ALA A 235 -0.51 -5.50 7.56
CA ALA A 235 0.51 -5.57 8.60
C ALA A 235 0.70 -7.02 9.11
N VAL A 236 -0.38 -7.76 9.31
CA VAL A 236 -0.34 -9.18 9.70
C VAL A 236 0.30 -10.04 8.60
N VAL A 237 -0.08 -9.83 7.34
CA VAL A 237 0.46 -10.60 6.20
C VAL A 237 1.94 -10.33 5.99
N ARG A 238 2.39 -9.06 6.08
CA ARG A 238 3.82 -8.70 6.04
C ARG A 238 4.61 -9.34 7.17
N GLN A 239 4.06 -9.35 8.38
CA GLN A 239 4.71 -10.03 9.51
C GLN A 239 4.90 -11.52 9.23
N ARG A 240 3.85 -12.20 8.72
CA ARG A 240 3.91 -13.61 8.36
C ARG A 240 4.85 -13.90 7.19
N GLN A 241 5.00 -12.97 6.24
CA GLN A 241 5.97 -13.09 5.16
C GLN A 241 7.40 -13.10 5.72
N LYS A 242 7.68 -12.28 6.74
CA LYS A 242 8.99 -12.18 7.37
C LYS A 242 9.30 -13.34 8.31
N GLU A 243 8.36 -13.69 9.20
CA GLU A 243 8.60 -14.65 10.28
C GLU A 243 8.42 -16.10 9.86
N ARG A 244 7.69 -16.37 8.77
CA ARG A 244 7.40 -17.74 8.29
C ARG A 244 6.94 -18.71 9.40
N PRO A 245 5.91 -18.37 10.19
CA PRO A 245 5.46 -19.26 11.26
C PRO A 245 5.03 -20.63 10.69
N PRO A 246 5.48 -21.75 11.30
CA PRO A 246 5.20 -23.09 10.80
C PRO A 246 3.69 -23.39 10.87
N GLY A 247 3.17 -24.10 9.87
CA GLY A 247 1.75 -24.48 9.78
C GLY A 247 0.79 -23.36 9.39
N SER A 248 1.25 -22.10 9.31
CA SER A 248 0.41 -20.98 8.87
C SER A 248 0.02 -21.12 7.39
N TYR A 249 -1.25 -20.89 7.09
CA TYR A 249 -1.75 -20.85 5.72
C TYR A 249 -1.01 -19.84 4.85
N THR A 250 -0.78 -18.63 5.39
CA THR A 250 -0.05 -17.56 4.69
C THR A 250 1.39 -17.98 4.37
N THR A 251 2.06 -18.71 5.29
CA THR A 251 3.41 -19.23 5.06
C THR A 251 3.45 -20.17 3.85
N ARG A 252 2.53 -21.14 3.79
CA ARG A 252 2.43 -22.08 2.66
C ARG A 252 2.18 -21.39 1.32
N LEU A 253 1.37 -20.33 1.28
CA LEU A 253 1.13 -19.56 0.05
C LEU A 253 2.42 -18.93 -0.49
N PHE A 254 3.20 -18.31 0.40
CA PHE A 254 4.45 -17.69 -0.02
C PHE A 254 5.55 -18.70 -0.35
N GLU A 255 5.61 -19.84 0.35
CA GLU A 255 6.52 -20.95 0.03
C GLU A 255 6.20 -21.56 -1.35
N ALA A 256 4.91 -21.67 -1.69
CA ALA A 256 4.47 -22.12 -3.00
C ALA A 256 4.74 -21.11 -4.14
N GLY A 257 5.11 -19.88 -3.80
CA GLY A 257 5.53 -18.85 -4.75
C GLY A 257 4.40 -18.12 -5.47
N LEU A 258 4.80 -17.17 -6.33
CA LEU A 258 3.89 -16.22 -6.99
C LEU A 258 2.80 -16.90 -7.82
N ALA A 259 3.12 -17.99 -8.52
CA ALA A 259 2.15 -18.71 -9.35
C ALA A 259 0.95 -19.21 -8.53
N ARG A 260 1.20 -19.78 -7.34
CA ARG A 260 0.12 -20.26 -6.46
C ARG A 260 -0.71 -19.12 -5.89
N ILE A 261 -0.07 -17.99 -5.56
CA ILE A 261 -0.76 -16.79 -5.09
C ILE A 261 -1.70 -16.24 -6.16
N LEU A 262 -1.21 -16.10 -7.40
CA LEU A 262 -2.01 -15.63 -8.54
C LEU A 262 -3.17 -16.58 -8.84
N GLN A 263 -2.93 -17.89 -8.77
CA GLN A 263 -3.98 -18.89 -8.93
C GLN A 263 -5.10 -18.68 -7.91
N LYS A 264 -4.77 -18.51 -6.62
CA LYS A 264 -5.78 -18.26 -5.58
C LYS A 264 -6.56 -16.98 -5.84
N VAL A 265 -5.89 -15.89 -6.23
CA VAL A 265 -6.60 -14.64 -6.60
C VAL A 265 -7.61 -14.89 -7.72
N GLY A 266 -7.24 -15.67 -8.73
CA GLY A 266 -8.15 -16.06 -9.81
C GLY A 266 -9.33 -16.91 -9.35
N GLU A 267 -9.09 -17.91 -8.51
CA GLU A 267 -10.13 -18.76 -7.91
C GLU A 267 -11.16 -17.91 -7.14
N GLU A 268 -10.72 -17.09 -6.18
CA GLU A 268 -11.63 -16.29 -5.36
C GLU A 268 -12.38 -15.22 -6.17
N ALA A 269 -11.75 -14.69 -7.24
CA ALA A 269 -12.41 -13.73 -8.11
C ALA A 269 -13.60 -14.36 -8.87
N VAL A 270 -13.42 -15.58 -9.37
CA VAL A 270 -14.50 -16.33 -10.03
C VAL A 270 -15.58 -16.70 -9.02
N GLU A 271 -15.19 -17.17 -7.83
CA GLU A 271 -16.13 -17.52 -6.77
C GLU A 271 -16.97 -16.31 -6.33
N ALA A 272 -16.36 -15.12 -6.18
CA ALA A 272 -17.09 -13.88 -5.87
C ALA A 272 -18.10 -13.48 -6.96
N VAL A 273 -17.74 -13.66 -8.24
CA VAL A 273 -18.67 -13.41 -9.36
C VAL A 273 -19.85 -14.37 -9.31
N VAL A 274 -19.60 -15.67 -9.10
CA VAL A 274 -20.65 -16.69 -8.99
C VAL A 274 -21.57 -16.40 -7.81
N ALA A 275 -20.99 -16.02 -6.66
CA ALA A 275 -21.75 -15.71 -5.47
C ALA A 275 -22.63 -14.47 -5.64
N GLY A 276 -22.12 -13.44 -6.32
CA GLY A 276 -22.85 -12.21 -6.60
C GLY A 276 -24.02 -12.39 -7.57
N GLY A 277 -23.98 -13.40 -8.45
CA GLY A 277 -25.05 -13.68 -9.38
C GLY A 277 -26.18 -14.53 -8.81
N HIS A 278 -25.85 -15.58 -8.05
CA HIS A 278 -26.80 -16.67 -7.78
C HIS A 278 -26.79 -17.22 -6.35
N GLN A 279 -26.02 -16.64 -5.43
CA GLN A 279 -25.91 -17.17 -4.07
C GLN A 279 -26.34 -16.14 -3.01
N SER A 280 -26.23 -16.54 -1.75
CA SER A 280 -26.63 -15.69 -0.64
C SER A 280 -25.71 -14.49 -0.47
N ARG A 281 -26.24 -13.41 0.12
CA ARG A 281 -25.44 -12.25 0.56
C ARG A 281 -24.27 -12.69 1.44
N GLN A 282 -24.48 -13.66 2.31
CA GLN A 282 -23.42 -14.17 3.18
C GLN A 282 -22.30 -14.79 2.34
N ARG A 283 -22.63 -15.63 1.35
CA ARG A 283 -21.60 -16.26 0.53
C ARG A 283 -20.82 -15.22 -0.26
N LEU A 284 -21.49 -14.23 -0.84
CA LEU A 284 -20.81 -13.12 -1.50
C LEU A 284 -19.81 -12.39 -0.57
N VAL A 285 -20.20 -12.14 0.69
CA VAL A 285 -19.31 -11.51 1.67
C VAL A 285 -18.09 -12.40 1.96
N GLU A 286 -18.28 -13.72 2.07
CA GLU A 286 -17.19 -14.68 2.27
C GLU A 286 -16.21 -14.67 1.09
N GLU A 287 -16.70 -14.77 -0.15
CA GLU A 287 -15.82 -14.79 -1.33
C GLU A 287 -15.08 -13.48 -1.54
N VAL A 288 -15.76 -12.35 -1.30
CA VAL A 288 -15.11 -11.04 -1.39
C VAL A 288 -14.05 -10.88 -0.30
N ALA A 289 -14.29 -11.43 0.90
CA ALA A 289 -13.30 -11.42 1.97
C ALA A 289 -12.08 -12.29 1.59
N ASP A 290 -12.29 -13.49 1.04
CA ASP A 290 -11.22 -14.37 0.58
C ASP A 290 -10.44 -13.75 -0.59
N LEU A 291 -11.13 -13.11 -1.53
CA LEU A 291 -10.50 -12.35 -2.62
C LEU A 291 -9.62 -11.21 -2.09
N LEU A 292 -10.15 -10.39 -1.16
CA LEU A 292 -9.39 -9.28 -0.56
C LEU A 292 -8.18 -9.79 0.24
N TYR A 293 -8.30 -10.93 0.92
CA TYR A 293 -7.19 -11.57 1.60
C TYR A 293 -6.09 -11.99 0.60
N HIS A 294 -6.44 -12.71 -0.47
CA HIS A 294 -5.46 -13.16 -1.46
C HIS A 294 -4.86 -12.02 -2.26
N LEU A 295 -5.63 -10.97 -2.56
CA LEU A 295 -5.10 -9.73 -3.11
C LEU A 295 -4.09 -9.09 -2.15
N THR A 296 -4.36 -9.06 -0.84
CA THR A 296 -3.39 -8.56 0.16
C THR A 296 -2.09 -9.37 0.14
N VAL A 297 -2.18 -10.70 0.05
CA VAL A 297 -0.99 -11.58 -0.08
C VAL A 297 -0.22 -11.28 -1.37
N LEU A 298 -0.92 -11.08 -2.49
CA LEU A 298 -0.30 -10.70 -3.76
C LEU A 298 0.41 -9.34 -3.67
N LEU A 299 -0.26 -8.32 -3.13
CA LEU A 299 0.31 -6.99 -2.96
C LEU A 299 1.60 -7.06 -2.12
N VAL A 300 1.57 -7.75 -0.99
CA VAL A 300 2.75 -7.96 -0.13
C VAL A 300 3.85 -8.76 -0.85
N ALA A 301 3.52 -9.78 -1.64
CA ALA A 301 4.50 -10.53 -2.44
C ALA A 301 5.18 -9.66 -3.52
N ARG A 302 4.54 -8.56 -3.94
CA ARG A 302 5.02 -7.62 -4.95
C ARG A 302 5.52 -6.30 -4.36
N ASP A 303 5.59 -6.23 -3.03
CA ASP A 303 5.93 -5.03 -2.26
C ASP A 303 5.09 -3.79 -2.61
N VAL A 304 3.79 -4.02 -2.81
CA VAL A 304 2.78 -2.97 -2.97
C VAL A 304 1.95 -2.88 -1.70
N SER A 305 1.60 -1.68 -1.26
CA SER A 305 0.73 -1.45 -0.10
C SER A 305 -0.70 -1.10 -0.50
N TRP A 306 -1.66 -1.32 0.42
CA TRP A 306 -3.02 -0.80 0.24
C TRP A 306 -3.07 0.73 0.18
N GLN A 307 -2.06 1.42 0.73
CA GLN A 307 -1.93 2.86 0.58
C GLN A 307 -1.63 3.25 -0.87
N ASP A 308 -0.83 2.46 -1.59
CA ASP A 308 -0.53 2.70 -3.01
C ASP A 308 -1.79 2.51 -3.87
N VAL A 309 -2.52 1.42 -3.64
CA VAL A 309 -3.81 1.16 -4.28
C VAL A 309 -4.83 2.26 -3.95
N GLY A 310 -4.89 2.70 -2.70
CA GLY A 310 -5.77 3.78 -2.26
C GLY A 310 -5.46 5.12 -2.92
N ARG A 311 -4.17 5.46 -3.11
CA ARG A 311 -3.76 6.66 -3.86
C ARG A 311 -4.22 6.60 -5.32
N GLU A 312 -4.09 5.45 -5.97
CA GLU A 312 -4.54 5.26 -7.34
C GLU A 312 -6.08 5.33 -7.46
N LEU A 313 -6.83 4.72 -6.54
CA LEU A 313 -8.29 4.85 -6.51
C LEU A 313 -8.74 6.30 -6.29
N GLY A 314 -8.08 7.03 -5.38
CA GLY A 314 -8.33 8.45 -5.15
C GLY A 314 -8.07 9.30 -6.40
N ARG A 315 -6.98 9.03 -7.12
CA ARG A 315 -6.66 9.69 -8.40
C ARG A 315 -7.77 9.47 -9.44
N ARG A 316 -8.33 8.25 -9.53
CA ARG A 316 -9.41 7.92 -10.47
C ARG A 316 -10.74 8.56 -10.08
N ALA A 317 -11.09 8.55 -8.80
CA ALA A 317 -12.34 9.11 -8.31
C ALA A 317 -12.39 10.64 -8.45
N GLY A 318 -11.23 11.31 -8.44
CA GLY A 318 -11.09 12.74 -8.70
C GLY A 318 -10.85 13.11 -10.17
N ALA A 319 -10.75 12.13 -11.07
CA ALA A 319 -10.67 12.41 -12.51
C ALA A 319 -12.10 12.65 -13.04
N PRO A 320 -12.34 13.75 -13.78
CA PRO A 320 -13.66 14.09 -14.32
C PRO A 320 -14.16 13.09 -15.37
#